data_AF-A0AAV5WWD0-F1
#
_entry.id   AF-A0AAV5WWD0-F1
#
_cell.length_a   1.000
_cell.length_b   1.000
_cell.length_c   1.000
_cell.angle_alpha   90.00
_cell.angle_beta   90.00
_cell.angle_gamma   90.00
#
_symmetry.space_group_name_H-M   'P 1'
#
loop_
_entity.id
_entity.type
_entity.pdbx_description
1 polymer ?
#
loop_
_entity_poly.entity_id
_entity_poly.type
_entity_poly.pdbx_seq_one_letter_code
_entity_poly.pdbx_strand_id
1 'polypeptide(L)'
;VDFASSGASEVRVSVSRDRESIPVTEKKLKEGLIVCTFTPRLPGIHCVDVSIDGVLLSECPYEVMALAAGAVKATGDALQRAQRGRTAVFEVSLNDSNRGELDVFVTDVATNDERLI
;
A
#
# COMPACT_ATOMS: atom_id res chain seq x y z
N VAL A 1 7.37 -6.17 -12.39
CA VAL A 1 7.40 -7.65 -12.29
C VAL A 1 8.66 -8.14 -12.95
N ASP A 2 9.56 -8.77 -12.18
CA ASP A 2 10.75 -9.44 -12.69
C ASP A 2 10.44 -10.94 -12.84
N PHE A 3 10.63 -11.47 -14.04
CA PHE A 3 10.41 -12.85 -14.42
C PHE A 3 11.59 -13.38 -15.28
N ALA A 4 12.75 -12.73 -15.24
CA ALA A 4 13.88 -13.09 -16.10
C ALA A 4 14.42 -14.51 -15.88
N SER A 5 14.26 -15.06 -14.66
CA SER A 5 14.73 -16.39 -14.29
C SER A 5 13.64 -17.48 -14.34
N SER A 6 12.40 -17.15 -14.71
CA SER A 6 11.31 -18.12 -14.71
C SER A 6 11.32 -19.04 -15.94
N GLY A 7 12.04 -18.66 -17.01
CA GLY A 7 11.94 -19.32 -18.32
C GLY A 7 10.64 -18.97 -19.07
N ALA A 8 9.85 -18.03 -18.55
CA ALA A 8 8.53 -17.74 -19.06
C ALA A 8 8.54 -16.86 -20.31
N SER A 9 7.51 -17.05 -21.13
CA SER A 9 7.31 -16.34 -22.40
C SER A 9 6.33 -15.18 -22.29
N GLU A 10 5.33 -15.31 -21.43
CA GLU A 10 4.28 -14.30 -21.19
C GLU A 10 4.18 -13.97 -19.71
N VAL A 11 4.00 -12.68 -19.43
CA VAL A 11 3.56 -12.18 -18.13
C VAL A 11 2.34 -11.31 -18.35
N ARG A 12 1.34 -11.42 -17.48
CA ARG A 12 0.13 -10.59 -17.53
C ARG A 12 -0.16 -10.04 -16.15
N VAL A 13 -0.41 -8.73 -16.12
CA VAL A 13 -0.80 -8.01 -14.90
C VAL A 13 -2.18 -7.40 -15.11
N SER A 14 -3.12 -7.70 -14.22
CA SER A 14 -4.44 -7.08 -14.20
C SER A 14 -4.69 -6.40 -12.88
N VAL A 15 -5.24 -5.18 -12.93
CA VAL A 15 -5.65 -4.43 -11.74
C VAL A 15 -7.17 -4.33 -11.76
N SER A 16 -7.81 -4.66 -10.65
CA SER A 16 -9.25 -4.56 -10.50
C SER A 16 -9.66 -3.96 -9.16
N ARG A 17 -10.86 -3.41 -9.12
CA ARG A 17 -11.52 -2.96 -7.90
C ARG A 17 -12.99 -3.31 -8.01
N ASP A 18 -13.56 -3.95 -7.00
CA ASP A 18 -14.98 -4.32 -7.00
C ASP A 18 -15.38 -5.13 -8.26
N ARG A 19 -14.44 -5.93 -8.77
CA ARG A 19 -14.52 -6.71 -10.04
C ARG A 19 -14.54 -5.88 -11.33
N GLU A 20 -14.37 -4.56 -11.24
CA GLU A 20 -14.16 -3.68 -12.38
C GLU A 20 -12.67 -3.61 -12.73
N SER A 21 -12.34 -3.85 -14.00
CA SER A 21 -10.96 -3.76 -14.49
C SER A 21 -10.51 -2.30 -14.60
N ILE A 22 -9.31 -2.02 -14.13
CA ILE A 22 -8.68 -0.71 -14.23
C ILE A 22 -7.59 -0.76 -15.31
N PRO A 23 -7.53 0.23 -16.22
CA PRO A 23 -6.49 0.27 -17.23
C PRO A 23 -5.09 0.28 -16.63
N VAL A 24 -4.24 -0.60 -17.16
CA VAL A 24 -2.83 -0.71 -16.79
C VAL A 24 -1.98 -0.31 -17.99
N THR A 25 -1.02 0.56 -17.76
CA THR A 25 0.02 0.87 -18.74
C THR A 25 1.22 -0.01 -18.45
N GLU A 26 1.62 -0.81 -19.43
CA GLU A 26 2.79 -1.67 -19.33
C GLU A 26 3.98 -1.07 -20.08
N LYS A 27 5.15 -1.12 -19.44
CA LYS A 27 6.42 -0.70 -20.04
C LYS A 27 7.46 -1.79 -19.82
N LYS A 28 7.96 -2.35 -20.91
CA LYS A 28 9.13 -3.26 -20.87
C LYS A 28 10.38 -2.44 -20.56
N LEU A 29 11.09 -2.79 -19.49
CA LEU A 29 12.35 -2.15 -19.12
C LEU A 29 13.55 -2.91 -19.69
N LYS A 30 13.51 -4.25 -19.62
CA LYS A 30 14.47 -5.17 -20.25
C LYS A 30 13.82 -6.54 -20.42
N GLU A 31 14.52 -7.50 -21.03
CA GLU A 31 14.06 -8.88 -21.07
C GLU A 31 13.79 -9.42 -19.66
N GLY A 32 12.62 -10.04 -19.48
CA GLY A 32 12.18 -10.52 -18.18
C GLY A 32 11.81 -9.45 -17.15
N LEU A 33 11.76 -8.15 -17.50
CA LEU A 33 11.40 -7.10 -16.54
C LEU A 33 10.44 -6.08 -17.15
N ILE A 34 9.24 -6.01 -16.58
CA ILE A 34 8.22 -5.02 -16.94
C ILE A 34 7.84 -4.15 -15.74
N VAL A 35 7.42 -2.93 -16.03
CA VAL A 35 6.80 -2.00 -15.09
C VAL A 35 5.34 -1.82 -15.51
N CYS A 36 4.43 -2.06 -14.58
CA CYS A 36 3.00 -1.86 -14.77
C CYS A 36 2.57 -0.68 -13.90
N THR A 37 1.90 0.29 -14.51
CA THR A 37 1.42 1.50 -13.83
C THR A 37 -0.07 1.63 -14.03
N PHE A 38 -0.79 1.95 -12.96
CA PHE A 38 -2.21 2.30 -13.03
C PHE A 38 -2.47 3.56 -12.20
N THR A 39 -3.54 4.29 -12.54
CA THR A 39 -3.98 5.47 -11.79
C THR A 39 -5.31 5.14 -11.09
N PRO A 40 -5.34 4.98 -9.76
CA PRO A 40 -6.58 4.74 -9.04
C PRO A 40 -7.49 5.97 -9.13
N ARG A 41 -8.76 5.77 -9.51
CA ARG A 41 -9.76 6.86 -9.59
C ARG A 41 -10.55 7.03 -8.29
N LEU A 42 -10.63 5.98 -7.47
CA LEU A 42 -11.42 5.95 -6.24
C LEU A 42 -10.53 5.51 -5.07
N PRO A 43 -10.75 6.02 -3.85
CA PRO A 43 -10.04 5.55 -2.65
C PRO A 43 -10.51 4.16 -2.22
N GLY A 44 -9.63 3.31 -1.72
CA GLY A 44 -9.92 1.95 -1.29
C GLY A 44 -8.90 0.92 -1.81
N ILE A 45 -9.17 -0.36 -1.51
CA ILE A 45 -8.33 -1.48 -1.91
C ILE A 45 -8.49 -1.77 -3.40
N HIS A 46 -7.37 -1.95 -4.08
CA HIS A 46 -7.27 -2.38 -5.46
C HIS A 46 -6.52 -3.72 -5.49
N CYS A 47 -7.03 -4.68 -6.23
CA CYS A 47 -6.46 -6.02 -6.34
C CYS A 47 -5.59 -6.08 -7.60
N VAL A 48 -4.35 -6.53 -7.45
CA VAL A 48 -3.41 -6.74 -8.56
C VAL A 48 -3.15 -8.23 -8.70
N ASP A 49 -3.57 -8.80 -9.82
CA ASP A 49 -3.29 -10.17 -10.20
C ASP A 49 -2.10 -10.20 -11.17
N VAL A 50 -1.19 -11.12 -10.92
CA VAL A 50 -0.01 -11.35 -11.75
C VAL A 50 0.00 -12.81 -12.15
N SER A 51 0.07 -13.06 -13.46
CA SER A 51 0.20 -14.41 -14.01
C SER A 51 1.41 -14.51 -14.92
N ILE A 52 2.05 -15.68 -14.90
CA ILE A 52 3.23 -16.03 -15.69
C ILE A 52 2.90 -17.29 -16.48
N ASP A 53 2.97 -17.24 -17.82
CA ASP A 53 2.52 -18.30 -18.73
C ASP A 53 1.13 -18.88 -18.38
N GLY A 54 0.20 -18.00 -18.01
CA GLY A 54 -1.17 -18.36 -17.64
C GLY A 54 -1.35 -18.90 -16.21
N VAL A 55 -0.29 -19.04 -15.42
CA VAL A 55 -0.35 -19.45 -14.01
C VAL A 55 -0.35 -18.23 -13.11
N LEU A 56 -1.39 -18.08 -12.29
CA LEU A 56 -1.47 -17.02 -11.28
C LEU A 56 -0.43 -17.24 -10.18
N LEU A 57 0.25 -16.18 -9.74
CA LEU A 57 1.19 -16.28 -8.61
C LEU A 57 0.44 -16.62 -7.32
N SER A 58 1.08 -17.37 -6.41
CA SER A 58 0.48 -17.80 -5.14
C SER A 58 0.06 -16.65 -4.23
N GLU A 59 0.77 -15.53 -4.31
CA GLU A 59 0.53 -14.35 -3.49
C GLU A 59 -0.59 -13.44 -4.04
N CYS A 60 -1.20 -13.81 -5.17
CA CYS A 60 -2.27 -13.00 -5.74
C CYS A 60 -3.62 -13.24 -5.05
N PRO A 61 -4.48 -12.21 -4.97
CA PRO A 61 -4.21 -10.84 -5.43
C PRO A 61 -3.30 -10.07 -4.45
N TYR A 62 -2.43 -9.22 -5.00
CA TYR A 62 -1.74 -8.21 -4.19
C TYR A 62 -2.69 -7.04 -3.94
N GLU A 63 -2.91 -6.69 -2.67
CA GLU A 63 -3.76 -5.57 -2.28
C GLU A 63 -3.00 -4.24 -2.24
N VAL A 64 -3.53 -3.23 -2.93
CA VAL A 64 -3.00 -1.87 -2.95
C VAL A 64 -4.05 -0.91 -2.41
N MET A 65 -3.78 -0.29 -1.27
CA MET A 65 -4.64 0.74 -0.69
C MET A 65 -4.39 2.10 -1.36
N ALA A 66 -5.37 2.60 -2.10
CA ALA A 66 -5.38 3.98 -2.60
C ALA A 66 -6.09 4.88 -1.58
N LEU A 67 -5.44 5.94 -1.13
CA LEU A 67 -6.05 6.93 -0.26
C LEU A 67 -6.76 8.00 -1.09
N ALA A 68 -7.76 8.66 -0.50
CA ALA A 68 -8.40 9.81 -1.17
C ALA A 68 -7.38 10.93 -1.36
N ALA A 69 -7.54 11.74 -2.41
CA ALA A 69 -6.78 12.97 -2.54
C ALA A 69 -7.02 13.85 -1.30
N GLY A 70 -5.96 14.38 -0.70
CA GLY A 70 -6.07 15.10 0.59
C GLY A 70 -6.15 14.20 1.82
N ALA A 71 -6.18 12.88 1.71
CA ALA A 71 -6.26 12.04 2.91
C ALA A 71 -5.00 12.18 3.77
N VAL A 72 -5.17 12.41 5.07
CA VAL A 72 -4.08 12.42 6.04
C VAL A 72 -3.49 11.02 6.17
N LYS A 73 -2.16 10.91 6.16
CA LYS A 73 -1.42 9.65 6.26
C LYS A 73 -0.41 9.72 7.39
N ALA A 74 -0.50 8.78 8.33
CA ALA A 74 0.54 8.55 9.33
C ALA A 74 1.49 7.42 8.90
N THR A 75 2.80 7.59 9.11
CA THR A 75 3.84 6.60 8.80
C THR A 75 4.89 6.55 9.89
N GLY A 76 5.54 5.41 10.06
CA GLY A 76 6.65 5.24 11.02
C GLY A 76 6.50 3.96 11.83
N ASP A 77 7.63 3.35 12.17
CA ASP A 77 7.66 2.03 12.83
C ASP A 77 6.97 2.05 14.21
N ALA A 78 6.99 3.21 14.88
CA ALA A 78 6.32 3.42 16.17
C ALA A 78 4.80 3.23 16.12
N LEU A 79 4.17 3.32 14.94
CA LEU A 79 2.74 3.03 14.77
C LEU A 79 2.43 1.53 14.89
N GLN A 80 3.44 0.68 14.73
CA GLN A 80 3.30 -0.78 14.83
C GLN A 80 3.96 -1.32 16.10
N ARG A 81 5.14 -0.79 16.46
CA ARG A 81 5.92 -1.24 17.62
C ARG A 81 6.71 -0.08 18.23
N ALA A 82 6.63 0.07 19.55
CA ALA A 82 7.43 1.01 20.33
C ALA A 82 8.13 0.29 21.50
N GLN A 83 9.26 0.83 21.95
CA GLN A 83 10.02 0.27 23.07
C GLN A 83 9.83 1.13 24.33
N ARG A 84 9.53 0.49 25.46
CA ARG A 84 9.41 1.17 26.76
C ARG A 84 10.68 1.98 27.07
N GLY A 85 10.48 3.24 27.49
CA GLY A 85 11.58 4.14 27.84
C GLY A 85 12.35 4.70 26.64
N ARG A 86 11.84 4.52 25.41
CA ARG A 86 12.37 5.18 24.20
C ARG A 86 11.29 6.03 23.57
N THR A 87 11.69 7.18 23.03
CA THR A 87 10.81 8.04 22.25
C THR A 87 10.33 7.29 21.00
N ALA A 88 9.02 7.14 20.87
CA ALA A 88 8.38 6.62 19.66
C ALA A 88 8.14 7.79 18.69
N VAL A 89 8.58 7.64 17.43
CA VAL A 89 8.47 8.68 16.41
C VAL A 89 7.65 8.16 15.24
N PHE A 90 6.67 8.94 14.81
CA PHE A 90 5.92 8.76 13.58
C PHE A 90 5.72 10.11 12.91
N GLU A 91 5.43 10.07 11.62
CA GLU A 91 5.23 11.23 10.76
C GLU A 91 3.78 11.26 10.28
N VAL A 92 3.23 12.47 10.10
CA VAL A 92 1.90 12.67 9.54
C VAL A 92 2.01 13.59 8.33
N SER A 93 1.62 13.09 7.16
CA SER A 93 1.46 13.86 5.93
C SER A 93 0.01 14.27 5.76
N LEU A 94 -0.25 15.55 5.56
CA LEU A 94 -1.59 16.08 5.28
C LEU A 94 -1.96 15.94 3.79
N ASN A 95 -1.02 15.61 2.89
CA ASN A 95 -1.27 15.39 1.46
C ASN A 95 -2.16 16.46 0.78
N ASP A 96 -1.95 17.74 1.10
CA ASP A 96 -2.72 18.89 0.61
C ASP A 96 -4.21 18.91 1.01
N SER A 97 -4.63 18.15 2.03
CA SER A 97 -5.87 18.48 2.76
C SER A 97 -5.80 19.91 3.27
N ASN A 98 -6.97 20.55 3.30
CA ASN A 98 -7.13 21.84 3.96
C ASN A 98 -6.54 21.83 5.38
N ARG A 99 -6.07 22.99 5.84
CA ARG A 99 -5.64 23.16 7.22
C ARG A 99 -6.80 22.84 8.16
N GLY A 100 -6.66 21.77 8.93
CA GLY A 100 -7.55 21.36 10.01
C GLY A 100 -6.77 21.08 11.29
N GLU A 101 -7.48 20.82 12.38
CA GLU A 101 -6.89 20.40 13.64
C GLU A 101 -6.52 18.91 13.58
N LEU A 102 -5.35 18.54 14.10
CA LEU A 102 -4.86 17.17 14.17
C LEU A 102 -4.74 16.78 15.64
N ASP A 103 -5.61 15.88 16.09
CA ASP A 103 -5.56 15.31 17.43
C ASP A 103 -4.86 13.95 17.43
N VAL A 104 -4.02 13.71 18.44
CA VAL A 104 -3.28 12.45 18.63
C VAL A 104 -3.61 11.89 20.01
N PHE A 105 -4.17 10.67 20.02
CA PHE A 105 -4.45 9.92 21.25
C PHE A 105 -3.57 8.68 21.31
N VAL A 106 -2.81 8.55 22.40
CA VAL A 106 -2.02 7.36 22.70
C VAL A 106 -2.64 6.67 23.90
N THR A 107 -3.01 5.40 23.74
CA THR A 107 -3.62 4.58 24.79
C THR A 107 -2.83 3.29 24.93
N ASP A 108 -2.72 2.79 26.16
CA ASP A 108 -2.18 1.45 26.44
C ASP A 108 -3.34 0.46 26.54
N VAL A 109 -3.16 -0.75 26.01
CA VAL A 109 -4.13 -1.84 26.11
C VAL A 109 -4.09 -2.47 27.51
N ALA A 110 -3.07 -2.17 28.32
CA ALA A 110 -2.98 -2.59 29.70
C ALA A 110 -3.20 -1.43 30.67
N THR A 111 -4.29 -1.56 31.42
CA THR A 111 -4.60 -0.95 32.72
C THR A 111 -5.06 0.50 32.77
N ASN A 112 -6.18 0.63 33.45
CA ASN A 112 -6.87 1.78 34.01
C ASN A 112 -6.00 2.57 35.00
N ASP A 113 -4.80 3.00 34.59
CA ASP A 113 -3.95 3.85 35.43
C ASP A 113 -3.66 5.16 34.70
N GLU A 114 -4.39 6.18 35.14
CA GLU A 114 -4.24 7.57 34.77
C GLU A 114 -2.81 8.03 35.10
N ARG A 115 -1.91 7.96 34.12
CA ARG A 115 -0.68 8.75 34.16
C ARG A 115 -0.58 9.60 32.91
N LEU A 116 -1.16 10.79 33.07
CA LEU A 116 -0.84 12.01 32.34
C LEU A 116 0.67 12.11 32.13
N ILE A 117 1.04 12.37 30.87
CA ILE A 117 2.34 12.94 30.50
C ILE A 117 2.36 14.39 30.97
#